data_AF-A0AAV7IAV0-F1
#
_entry.id   AF-A0AAV7IAV0-F1
#
_cell.length_a   1.000
_cell.length_b   1.000
_cell.length_c   1.000
_cell.angle_alpha   90.00
_cell.angle_beta   90.00
_cell.angle_gamma   90.00
#
_symmetry.space_group_name_H-M   'P 1'
#
loop_
_entity.id
_entity.type
_entity.pdbx_description
1 polymer ?
#
loop_
_entity_poly.entity_id
_entity_poly.type
_entity_poly.pdbx_seq_one_letter_code
_entity_poly.pdbx_strand_id
1 'polypeptide(L)'
;MSHVVLLLKHTVNICYRKLEPGTTREYFIYTTSNHIKYAINSGDHGIIRTLDLPIYVTRVKGKQVYCLHRECRSRILRIDPTEHKFKLALINRKYKEVLQMVKTANLVGQSIIVYLQQKGYPEVALHFVKDEKTRFRLALECGNIEVARSLNQKSCWKSLAQAASLQYNHQIVEMSYQRTKNFEKFSFLYLSIDNLDKLKKITKIAEIHRDVSAQYQGSLLLGDIYEHAKILKEAGQLTTGGKNTEAIEKLQDILLSVSLLVVDTRQDIIEAQQLIQICREYILGVKMESGRKNAPKATLAEQKRVCEMAAYFTHYNLQPVHQILTLRTAVNLFFKLKNYKTTASLARRLLELGSRAEVAQQVRKILQACDKNPVDEHQLLYDEQNPFSLCASTYTPRHLLA
;
A
#
# COMPACT_ATOMS: atom_id res chain seq x y z
N MET A 1 44.39 31.27 -44.41
CA MET A 1 43.08 30.58 -44.47
C MET A 1 42.04 31.39 -43.72
N SER A 2 41.23 32.16 -44.44
CA SER A 2 40.13 32.96 -43.88
C SER A 2 38.91 32.07 -43.63
N HIS A 3 38.50 31.94 -42.37
CA HIS A 3 37.32 31.17 -41.94
C HIS A 3 36.10 32.10 -41.95
N VAL A 4 34.92 31.58 -42.32
CA VAL A 4 33.66 32.31 -42.33
C VAL A 4 32.70 31.62 -41.37
N VAL A 5 32.06 32.39 -40.49
CA VAL A 5 31.08 31.85 -39.55
C VAL A 5 29.70 32.30 -39.97
N LEU A 6 28.84 31.33 -40.27
CA LEU A 6 27.43 31.55 -40.60
C LEU A 6 26.63 31.55 -39.30
N LEU A 7 26.10 32.72 -38.94
CA LEU A 7 25.15 32.90 -37.85
C LEU A 7 23.73 32.80 -38.41
N LEU A 8 23.08 31.66 -38.19
CA LEU A 8 21.66 31.45 -38.45
C LEU A 8 20.87 31.73 -37.16
N LYS A 9 19.55 31.97 -37.28
CA LYS A 9 18.68 32.39 -36.16
C LYS A 9 18.78 31.49 -34.91
N HIS A 10 19.14 30.21 -35.08
CA HIS A 10 19.32 29.25 -34.00
C HIS A 10 20.61 28.41 -34.06
N THR A 11 21.51 28.64 -35.02
CA THR A 11 22.72 27.81 -35.20
C THR A 11 23.93 28.64 -35.61
N VAL A 12 25.11 28.20 -35.20
CA VAL A 12 26.39 28.81 -35.58
C VAL A 12 27.20 27.77 -36.35
N ASN A 13 27.37 27.96 -37.66
CA ASN A 13 28.12 27.05 -38.52
C ASN A 13 29.47 27.65 -38.91
N ILE A 14 30.56 26.93 -38.67
CA ILE A 14 31.91 27.34 -39.04
C ILE A 14 32.25 26.73 -40.41
N CYS A 15 32.48 27.57 -41.42
CA CYS A 15 32.72 27.16 -42.80
C CYS A 15 34.02 27.75 -43.37
N TYR A 16 34.57 27.12 -44.40
CA TYR A 16 35.59 27.77 -45.25
C TYR A 16 34.96 28.80 -46.20
N ARG A 17 35.78 29.63 -46.84
CA ARG A 17 35.36 30.60 -47.88
C ARG A 17 34.59 29.94 -49.05
N LYS A 18 34.67 28.61 -49.20
CA LYS A 18 33.92 27.78 -50.15
C LYS A 18 32.59 27.20 -49.61
N LEU A 19 32.15 27.60 -48.40
CA LEU A 19 30.97 27.03 -47.71
C LEU A 19 31.08 25.53 -47.35
N GLU A 20 32.26 24.94 -47.50
CA GLU A 20 32.53 23.56 -47.07
C GLU A 20 32.73 23.49 -45.54
N PRO A 21 32.16 22.49 -44.85
CA PRO A 21 32.34 22.28 -43.41
C PRO A 21 33.78 21.89 -43.11
N GLY A 22 34.55 22.87 -42.67
CA GLY A 22 36.00 22.80 -42.52
C GLY A 22 36.47 22.71 -41.09
N THR A 23 36.69 21.49 -40.60
CA THR A 23 37.13 21.21 -39.23
C THR A 23 38.60 21.54 -39.01
N THR A 24 38.88 22.63 -38.29
CA THR A 24 40.10 22.72 -37.45
C THR A 24 39.86 23.26 -36.05
N ARG A 25 38.73 23.97 -35.80
CA ARG A 25 38.34 24.39 -34.45
C ARG A 25 37.01 23.75 -34.08
N GLU A 26 37.05 22.91 -33.06
CA GLU A 26 35.89 22.18 -32.53
C GLU A 26 34.92 23.10 -31.76
N TYR A 27 35.32 24.35 -31.50
CA TYR A 27 34.52 25.36 -30.82
C TYR A 27 34.79 26.77 -31.37
N PHE A 28 33.78 27.63 -31.28
CA PHE A 28 33.81 29.04 -31.67
C PHE A 28 33.47 29.94 -30.49
N ILE A 29 34.23 31.02 -30.30
CA ILE A 29 33.97 32.04 -29.29
C ILE A 29 33.45 33.29 -30.00
N TYR A 30 32.33 33.81 -29.52
CA TYR A 30 31.69 34.99 -30.08
C TYR A 30 31.20 35.93 -28.97
N THR A 31 30.89 37.16 -29.34
CA THR A 31 30.31 38.13 -28.42
C THR A 31 28.90 38.52 -28.82
N THR A 32 28.08 38.72 -27.81
CA THR A 32 26.78 39.38 -27.87
C THR A 32 26.90 40.75 -27.22
N SER A 33 25.81 41.51 -27.15
CA SER A 33 25.82 42.82 -26.48
C SER A 33 26.32 42.74 -25.02
N ASN A 34 26.01 41.64 -24.33
CA ASN A 34 26.19 41.52 -22.88
C ASN A 34 27.06 40.31 -22.48
N HIS A 35 27.50 39.46 -23.40
CA HIS A 35 28.21 38.22 -23.05
C HIS A 35 29.25 37.81 -24.09
N ILE A 36 30.36 37.25 -23.60
CA ILE A 36 31.22 36.34 -24.36
C ILE A 36 30.61 34.94 -24.26
N LYS A 37 30.32 34.33 -25.39
CA LYS A 37 29.71 33.00 -25.50
C LYS A 37 30.60 32.05 -26.30
N TYR A 38 30.36 30.76 -26.15
CA TYR A 38 30.93 29.73 -27.02
C TYR A 38 29.84 28.91 -27.70
N ALA A 39 30.17 28.33 -28.84
CA ALA A 39 29.40 27.32 -29.53
C ALA A 39 30.34 26.16 -29.94
N ILE A 40 29.87 24.93 -29.79
CA ILE A 40 30.56 23.70 -30.22
C ILE A 40 29.82 23.18 -31.45
N ASN A 41 30.53 22.49 -32.34
CA ASN A 41 29.94 21.92 -33.57
C ASN A 41 28.80 20.91 -33.28
N SER A 42 28.70 20.39 -32.05
CA SER A 42 27.60 19.53 -31.58
C SER A 42 26.28 20.29 -31.34
N GLY A 43 26.27 21.62 -31.44
CA GLY A 43 25.14 22.48 -31.09
C GLY A 43 25.14 22.96 -29.63
N ASP A 44 26.04 22.44 -28.79
CA ASP A 44 26.16 22.89 -27.41
C ASP A 44 26.76 24.30 -27.35
N HIS A 45 26.19 25.15 -26.50
CA HIS A 45 26.62 26.54 -26.33
C HIS A 45 26.58 26.94 -24.85
N GLY A 46 27.23 28.06 -24.52
CA GLY A 46 27.24 28.56 -23.15
C GLY A 46 27.85 29.95 -23.03
N ILE A 47 27.77 30.51 -21.82
CA ILE A 47 28.29 31.83 -21.49
C ILE A 47 29.65 31.65 -20.81
N ILE A 48 30.69 32.27 -21.36
CA ILE A 48 32.02 32.29 -20.75
C ILE A 48 32.12 33.42 -19.73
N ARG A 49 31.61 34.61 -20.10
CA ARG A 49 31.76 35.83 -19.30
C ARG A 49 30.67 36.84 -19.64
N THR A 50 30.10 37.48 -18.63
CA THR A 50 29.21 38.64 -18.79
C THR A 50 30.04 39.90 -19.01
N LEU A 51 29.53 40.80 -19.84
CA LEU A 51 30.17 42.04 -20.27
C LEU A 51 29.31 43.24 -19.89
N ASP A 52 29.94 44.28 -19.36
CA ASP A 52 29.26 45.55 -19.06
C ASP A 52 29.06 46.39 -20.32
N LEU A 53 29.93 46.21 -21.33
CA LEU A 53 29.92 46.94 -22.59
C LEU A 53 30.13 45.98 -23.77
N PRO A 54 29.51 46.27 -24.93
CA PRO A 54 29.70 45.46 -26.12
C PRO A 54 31.14 45.56 -26.62
N ILE A 55 31.72 44.39 -26.91
CA ILE A 55 33.07 44.24 -27.46
C ILE A 55 33.05 43.36 -28.71
N TYR A 56 34.01 43.59 -29.60
CA TYR A 56 34.21 42.81 -30.81
C TYR A 56 35.49 42.00 -30.66
N VAL A 57 35.38 40.67 -30.61
CA VAL A 57 36.53 39.78 -30.49
C VAL A 57 37.32 39.78 -31.80
N THR A 58 38.62 40.05 -31.71
CA THR A 58 39.54 40.02 -32.86
C THR A 58 40.38 38.75 -32.87
N ARG A 59 40.83 38.29 -31.69
CA ARG A 59 41.65 37.08 -31.57
C ARG A 59 41.50 36.44 -30.19
N VAL A 60 41.61 35.13 -30.12
CA VAL A 60 41.75 34.40 -28.85
C VAL A 60 43.08 33.65 -28.83
N LYS A 61 43.86 33.79 -27.75
CA LYS A 61 45.10 33.06 -27.52
C LYS A 61 45.12 32.53 -26.08
N GLY A 62 45.05 31.21 -25.92
CA GLY A 62 45.01 30.59 -24.60
C GLY A 62 43.82 31.06 -23.76
N LYS A 63 44.10 31.66 -22.59
CA LYS A 63 43.07 32.24 -21.69
C LYS A 63 42.81 33.73 -21.94
N GLN A 64 43.36 34.33 -23.00
CA GLN A 64 43.24 35.75 -23.30
C GLN A 64 42.45 35.98 -24.59
N VAL A 65 41.44 36.84 -24.51
CA VAL A 65 40.62 37.32 -25.61
C VAL A 65 41.04 38.75 -25.92
N TYR A 66 41.55 38.96 -27.12
CA TYR A 66 41.85 40.27 -27.68
C TYR A 66 40.58 40.80 -28.35
N CYS A 67 40.18 42.00 -27.99
CA CYS A 67 38.91 42.59 -28.43
C CYS A 67 39.01 44.10 -28.59
N LEU A 68 38.06 44.67 -29.31
CA LEU A 68 37.90 46.10 -29.52
C LEU A 68 36.58 46.56 -28.91
N HIS A 69 36.59 47.73 -28.26
CA HIS A 69 35.37 48.44 -27.89
C HIS A 69 34.82 49.25 -29.07
N ARG A 70 33.60 49.80 -28.92
CA ARG A 70 32.98 50.69 -29.92
C ARG A 70 33.84 51.93 -30.25
N GLU A 71 34.66 52.39 -29.31
CA GLU A 71 35.63 53.48 -29.48
C GLU A 71 36.93 53.05 -30.17
N CYS A 72 36.98 51.87 -30.80
CA CYS A 72 38.18 51.29 -31.44
C CYS A 72 39.38 51.09 -30.50
N ARG A 73 39.16 51.08 -29.17
CA ARG A 73 40.22 50.80 -28.18
C ARG A 73 40.40 49.30 -27.97
N SER A 74 41.64 48.84 -28.06
CA SER A 74 42.00 47.44 -27.78
C SER A 74 41.95 47.12 -26.29
N ARG A 75 41.32 46.00 -25.93
CA ARG A 75 41.36 45.42 -24.59
C ARG A 75 41.67 43.92 -24.65
N ILE A 76 42.30 43.44 -23.58
CA ILE A 76 42.58 42.02 -23.38
C ILE A 76 41.75 41.56 -22.18
N LEU A 77 40.86 40.59 -22.40
CA LEU A 77 40.05 40.00 -21.35
C LEU A 77 40.51 38.58 -21.07
N ARG A 78 40.66 38.24 -19.79
CA ARG A 78 40.89 36.86 -19.36
C ARG A 78 39.58 36.08 -19.37
N ILE A 79 39.61 34.87 -19.92
CA ILE A 79 38.48 33.94 -19.93
C ILE A 79 38.83 32.65 -19.20
N ASP A 80 37.82 32.01 -18.61
CA ASP A 80 37.94 30.66 -18.10
C ASP A 80 37.45 29.64 -19.14
N PRO A 81 38.34 28.80 -19.70
CA PRO A 81 37.94 27.83 -20.71
C PRO A 81 37.38 26.51 -20.15
N THR A 82 37.27 26.40 -18.83
CA THR A 82 37.01 25.14 -18.15
C THR A 82 35.70 24.46 -18.60
N GLU A 83 34.58 25.18 -18.70
CA GLU A 83 33.29 24.59 -19.09
C GLU A 83 33.26 24.07 -20.54
N HIS A 84 33.66 24.88 -21.53
CA HIS A 84 33.60 24.44 -22.93
C HIS A 84 34.62 23.35 -23.22
N LYS A 85 35.79 23.37 -22.57
CA LYS A 85 36.77 22.27 -22.65
C LYS A 85 36.22 20.99 -22.04
N PHE A 86 35.50 21.09 -20.92
CA PHE A 86 34.84 19.94 -20.30
C PHE A 86 33.79 19.32 -21.23
N LYS A 87 32.87 20.13 -21.78
CA LYS A 87 31.84 19.65 -22.71
C LYS A 87 32.47 19.05 -23.97
N LEU A 88 33.50 19.69 -24.51
CA LEU A 88 34.24 19.20 -25.67
C LEU A 88 34.94 17.86 -25.39
N ALA A 89 35.61 17.72 -24.24
CA ALA A 89 36.24 16.47 -23.83
C ALA A 89 35.23 15.32 -23.67
N LEU A 90 34.02 15.63 -23.16
CA LEU A 90 32.93 14.67 -23.07
C LEU A 90 32.43 14.22 -24.46
N ILE A 91 32.19 15.17 -25.37
CA ILE A 91 31.75 14.90 -26.76
C ILE A 91 32.80 14.04 -27.50
N ASN A 92 34.08 14.36 -27.32
CA ASN A 92 35.19 13.64 -27.93
C ASN A 92 35.55 12.34 -27.18
N ARG A 93 34.73 11.91 -26.20
CA ARG A 93 34.91 10.66 -25.41
C ARG A 93 36.27 10.56 -24.71
N LYS A 94 36.89 11.68 -24.34
CA LYS A 94 38.18 11.74 -23.64
C LYS A 94 38.01 11.61 -22.12
N TYR A 95 37.55 10.45 -21.66
CA TYR A 95 37.18 10.24 -20.25
C TYR A 95 38.32 10.49 -19.25
N LYS A 96 39.58 10.19 -19.62
CA LYS A 96 40.75 10.46 -18.76
C LYS A 96 40.92 11.95 -18.48
N GLU A 97 40.78 12.79 -19.50
CA GLU A 97 40.84 14.25 -19.35
C GLU A 97 39.66 14.77 -18.54
N VAL A 98 38.45 14.24 -18.78
CA VAL A 98 37.25 14.58 -18.00
C VAL A 98 37.48 14.30 -16.52
N LEU A 99 37.95 13.10 -16.16
CA LEU A 99 38.25 12.71 -14.77
C LEU A 99 39.33 13.58 -14.12
N GLN A 100 40.38 13.94 -14.86
CA GLN A 100 41.42 14.86 -14.38
C GLN A 100 40.83 16.25 -14.11
N MET A 101 40.01 16.76 -15.03
CA MET A 101 39.29 18.03 -14.85
C MET A 101 38.36 17.97 -13.64
N VAL A 102 37.67 16.85 -13.38
CA VAL A 102 36.81 16.67 -12.19
C VAL A 102 37.61 16.81 -10.90
N LYS A 103 38.78 16.17 -10.82
CA LYS A 103 39.59 16.15 -9.60
C LYS A 103 40.28 17.48 -9.30
N THR A 104 40.60 18.25 -10.35
CA THR A 104 41.49 19.42 -10.24
C THR A 104 40.78 20.75 -10.45
N ALA A 105 39.69 20.80 -11.21
CA ALA A 105 38.99 22.03 -11.52
C ALA A 105 37.83 22.26 -10.56
N ASN A 106 37.65 23.52 -10.15
CA ASN A 106 36.44 24.02 -9.51
C ASN A 106 35.29 24.10 -10.54
N LEU A 107 34.90 22.96 -11.11
CA LEU A 107 33.70 22.78 -11.93
C LEU A 107 32.47 22.77 -11.00
N VAL A 108 32.23 23.89 -10.34
CA VAL A 108 31.21 24.01 -9.29
C VAL A 108 29.94 24.59 -9.91
N GLY A 109 28.98 23.73 -10.26
CA GLY A 109 27.66 24.20 -10.68
C GLY A 109 26.68 23.07 -10.96
N GLN A 110 25.44 23.23 -10.50
CA GLN A 110 24.29 22.38 -10.85
C GLN A 110 24.10 22.25 -12.37
N SER A 111 24.56 23.24 -13.15
CA SER A 111 24.49 23.25 -14.63
C SER A 111 25.26 22.10 -15.28
N ILE A 112 26.42 21.71 -14.75
CA ILE A 112 27.23 20.61 -15.30
C ILE A 112 26.60 19.26 -14.95
N ILE A 113 26.02 19.14 -13.75
CA ILE A 113 25.31 17.94 -13.32
C ILE A 113 24.10 17.69 -14.22
N VAL A 114 23.27 18.71 -14.44
CA VAL A 114 22.11 18.63 -15.34
C VAL A 114 22.54 18.28 -16.77
N TYR A 115 23.65 18.87 -17.24
CA TYR A 115 24.19 18.57 -18.57
C TYR A 115 24.62 17.10 -18.70
N LEU A 116 25.32 16.55 -17.70
CA LEU A 116 25.73 15.14 -17.69
C LEU A 116 24.53 14.20 -17.64
N GLN A 117 23.49 14.52 -16.86
CA GLN A 117 22.24 13.76 -16.84
C GLN A 117 21.55 13.76 -18.21
N GLN A 118 21.42 14.93 -18.85
CA GLN A 118 20.81 15.06 -20.19
C GLN A 118 21.57 14.30 -21.28
N LYS A 119 22.90 14.22 -21.19
CA LYS A 119 23.74 13.49 -22.14
C LYS A 119 23.85 11.98 -21.81
N GLY A 120 23.21 11.51 -20.74
CA GLY A 120 23.19 10.08 -20.37
C GLY A 120 24.42 9.60 -19.61
N TYR A 121 25.12 10.47 -18.88
CA TYR A 121 26.29 10.13 -18.05
C TYR A 121 26.06 10.44 -16.55
N PRO A 122 25.01 9.91 -15.91
CA PRO A 122 24.71 10.20 -14.51
C PRO A 122 25.77 9.63 -13.53
N GLU A 123 26.48 8.56 -13.90
CA GLU A 123 27.55 7.96 -13.07
C GLU A 123 28.73 8.91 -12.91
N VAL A 124 29.07 9.60 -14.00
CA VAL A 124 30.10 10.64 -14.00
C VAL A 124 29.63 11.81 -13.14
N ALA A 125 28.35 12.19 -13.24
CA ALA A 125 27.75 13.26 -12.42
C ALA A 125 27.83 12.97 -10.91
N LEU A 126 27.68 11.70 -10.49
CA LEU A 126 27.76 11.29 -9.08
C LEU A 126 29.10 11.66 -8.42
N HIS A 127 30.20 11.75 -9.17
CA HIS A 127 31.50 12.19 -8.64
C HIS A 127 31.57 13.70 -8.36
N PHE A 128 30.73 14.52 -9.00
CA PHE A 128 30.72 15.98 -8.82
C PHE A 128 29.86 16.43 -7.64
N VAL A 129 28.91 15.59 -7.21
CA VAL A 129 27.90 15.99 -6.24
C VAL A 129 28.38 15.76 -4.82
N LYS A 130 28.54 16.88 -4.10
CA LYS A 130 28.84 16.91 -2.66
C LYS A 130 27.58 16.88 -1.80
N ASP A 131 26.49 17.48 -2.27
CA ASP A 131 25.20 17.50 -1.56
C ASP A 131 24.61 16.09 -1.44
N GLU A 132 24.34 15.64 -0.23
CA GLU A 132 23.88 14.27 0.04
C GLU A 132 22.54 13.95 -0.63
N LYS A 133 21.60 14.91 -0.70
CA LYS A 133 20.27 14.67 -1.29
C LYS A 133 20.35 14.49 -2.81
N THR A 134 21.09 15.38 -3.47
CA THR A 134 21.32 15.29 -4.92
C THR A 134 22.13 14.04 -5.26
N ARG A 135 23.09 13.69 -4.40
CA ARG A 135 23.91 12.48 -4.52
C ARG A 135 23.07 11.21 -4.38
N PHE A 136 22.12 11.18 -3.44
CA PHE A 136 21.18 10.08 -3.28
C PHE A 136 20.32 9.87 -4.53
N ARG A 137 19.72 10.95 -5.04
CA ARG A 137 18.87 10.88 -6.25
C ARG A 137 19.65 10.35 -7.45
N LEU A 138 20.85 10.88 -7.69
CA LEU A 138 21.74 10.39 -8.76
C LEU A 138 22.14 8.93 -8.55
N ALA A 139 22.46 8.52 -7.32
CA ALA A 139 22.80 7.13 -7.04
C ALA A 139 21.64 6.18 -7.37
N LEU A 140 20.39 6.58 -7.10
CA LEU A 140 19.21 5.81 -7.50
C LEU A 140 19.04 5.77 -9.02
N GLU A 141 19.21 6.90 -9.73
CA GLU A 141 19.13 6.98 -11.20
C GLU A 141 20.17 6.07 -11.86
N CYS A 142 21.39 6.01 -11.31
CA CYS A 142 22.46 5.13 -11.78
C CYS A 142 22.27 3.66 -11.36
N GLY A 143 21.27 3.35 -10.54
CA GLY A 143 21.12 2.03 -9.93
C GLY A 143 22.25 1.64 -8.97
N ASN A 144 23.04 2.58 -8.46
CA ASN A 144 24.10 2.30 -7.50
C ASN A 144 23.54 2.29 -6.07
N ILE A 145 22.92 1.16 -5.70
CA ILE A 145 22.22 1.00 -4.42
C ILE A 145 23.18 1.04 -3.23
N GLU A 146 24.43 0.62 -3.38
CA GLU A 146 25.43 0.68 -2.29
C GLU A 146 25.77 2.12 -1.90
N VAL A 147 25.97 3.00 -2.89
CA VAL A 147 26.17 4.42 -2.61
C VAL A 147 24.91 5.03 -2.01
N ALA A 148 23.73 4.70 -2.54
CA ALA A 148 22.45 5.18 -1.98
C ALA A 148 22.25 4.71 -0.52
N ARG A 149 22.65 3.48 -0.19
CA ARG A 149 22.60 2.88 1.16
C ARG A 149 23.48 3.64 2.16
N SER A 150 24.68 4.04 1.76
CA SER A 150 25.64 4.72 2.65
C SER A 150 25.17 6.11 3.12
N LEU A 151 24.23 6.73 2.42
CA LEU A 151 23.68 8.06 2.77
C LEU A 151 22.70 8.01 3.96
N ASN A 152 22.15 6.84 4.32
CA ASN A 152 21.43 6.57 5.58
C ASN A 152 20.33 7.59 5.99
N GLN A 153 19.63 8.20 5.03
CA GLN A 153 18.61 9.22 5.30
C GLN A 153 17.22 8.60 5.55
N LYS A 154 16.55 8.99 6.65
CA LYS A 154 15.25 8.44 7.06
C LYS A 154 14.13 8.62 6.01
N SER A 155 14.10 9.76 5.32
CA SER A 155 13.12 10.05 4.26
C SER A 155 13.31 9.17 3.01
N CYS A 156 14.51 8.63 2.83
CA CYS A 156 14.96 8.01 1.59
C CYS A 156 14.79 6.49 1.56
N TRP A 157 14.51 5.85 2.70
CA TRP A 157 14.35 4.39 2.79
C TRP A 157 13.25 3.83 1.90
N LYS A 158 12.15 4.56 1.69
CA LYS A 158 11.06 4.12 0.80
C LYS A 158 11.55 4.05 -0.66
N SER A 159 12.23 5.08 -1.13
CA SER A 159 12.80 5.14 -2.48
C SER A 159 13.94 4.14 -2.66
N LEU A 160 14.77 3.95 -1.63
CA LEU A 160 15.82 2.93 -1.62
C LEU A 160 15.24 1.53 -1.73
N ALA A 161 14.20 1.21 -0.96
CA ALA A 161 13.52 -0.08 -1.02
C ALA A 161 12.95 -0.36 -2.41
N GLN A 162 12.33 0.64 -3.05
CA GLN A 162 11.77 0.51 -4.39
C GLN A 162 12.87 0.23 -5.43
N ALA A 163 13.96 1.01 -5.41
CA ALA A 163 15.07 0.82 -6.33
C ALA A 163 15.81 -0.52 -6.10
N ALA A 164 16.04 -0.88 -4.83
CA ALA A 164 16.65 -2.16 -4.48
C ALA A 164 15.77 -3.36 -4.88
N SER A 165 14.44 -3.21 -4.79
CA SER A 165 13.48 -4.23 -5.22
C SER A 165 13.53 -4.46 -6.73
N LEU A 166 13.71 -3.40 -7.53
CA LEU A 166 13.87 -3.53 -8.99
C LEU A 166 15.15 -4.28 -9.39
N GLN A 167 16.16 -4.27 -8.52
CA GLN A 167 17.43 -4.97 -8.73
C GLN A 167 17.51 -6.31 -8.00
N TYR A 168 16.41 -6.79 -7.42
CA TYR A 168 16.36 -8.03 -6.64
C TYR A 168 17.39 -8.08 -5.47
N ASN A 169 17.78 -6.91 -4.94
CA ASN A 169 18.67 -6.84 -3.77
C ASN A 169 17.86 -6.98 -2.47
N HIS A 170 17.48 -8.21 -2.15
CA HIS A 170 16.61 -8.52 -1.01
C HIS A 170 17.18 -8.04 0.34
N GLN A 171 18.50 -8.04 0.53
CA GLN A 171 19.14 -7.61 1.79
C GLN A 171 18.88 -6.13 2.08
N ILE A 172 19.00 -5.27 1.07
CA ILE A 172 18.78 -3.82 1.22
C ILE A 172 17.28 -3.52 1.34
N VAL A 173 16.42 -4.27 0.65
CA VAL A 173 14.97 -4.17 0.80
C VAL A 173 14.55 -4.53 2.23
N GLU A 174 15.04 -5.66 2.77
CA GLU A 174 14.79 -6.13 4.15
C GLU A 174 15.21 -5.06 5.16
N MET A 175 16.42 -4.52 5.02
CA MET A 175 16.92 -3.45 5.88
C MET A 175 16.08 -2.17 5.80
N SER A 176 15.66 -1.78 4.60
CA SER A 176 14.86 -0.58 4.38
C SER A 176 13.46 -0.71 4.98
N TYR A 177 12.83 -1.88 4.86
CA TYR A 177 11.56 -2.16 5.53
C TYR A 177 11.71 -2.22 7.04
N GLN A 178 12.83 -2.73 7.57
CA GLN A 178 13.10 -2.73 9.02
C GLN A 178 13.14 -1.31 9.59
N ARG A 179 13.84 -0.42 8.89
CA ARG A 179 13.98 1.00 9.28
C ARG A 179 12.68 1.77 9.19
N THR A 180 11.83 1.42 8.23
CA THR A 180 10.51 2.06 8.05
C THR A 180 9.40 1.41 8.87
N LYS A 181 9.68 0.30 9.56
CA LYS A 181 8.70 -0.51 10.32
C LYS A 181 7.47 -0.89 9.48
N ASN A 182 7.67 -1.17 8.19
CA ASN A 182 6.58 -1.56 7.31
C ASN A 182 6.45 -3.10 7.27
N PHE A 183 5.72 -3.66 8.23
CA PHE A 183 5.57 -5.11 8.41
C PHE A 183 4.81 -5.78 7.26
N GLU A 184 3.82 -5.11 6.66
CA GLU A 184 3.06 -5.65 5.53
C GLU A 184 3.98 -5.95 4.34
N LYS A 185 4.88 -5.02 4.01
CA LYS A 185 5.85 -5.21 2.93
C LYS A 185 6.91 -6.26 3.25
N PHE A 186 7.24 -6.48 4.52
CA PHE A 186 8.06 -7.62 4.94
C PHE A 186 7.35 -8.94 4.66
N SER A 187 6.09 -9.05 5.06
CA SER A 187 5.31 -10.27 4.88
C SER A 187 5.22 -10.65 3.41
N PHE A 188 4.97 -9.66 2.55
CA PHE A 188 4.99 -9.85 1.09
C PHE A 188 6.37 -10.21 0.54
N LEU A 189 7.44 -9.56 1.01
CA LEU A 189 8.81 -9.88 0.60
C LEU A 189 9.16 -11.33 0.94
N TYR A 190 8.87 -11.77 2.18
CA TYR A 190 9.17 -13.12 2.64
C TYR A 190 8.35 -14.19 1.94
N LEU A 191 7.10 -13.90 1.63
CA LEU A 191 6.29 -14.75 0.76
C LEU A 191 6.91 -14.85 -0.64
N SER A 192 7.36 -13.73 -1.22
CA SER A 192 7.93 -13.69 -2.57
C SER A 192 9.25 -14.46 -2.70
N ILE A 193 10.02 -14.58 -1.60
CA ILE A 193 11.27 -15.36 -1.55
C ILE A 193 11.08 -16.75 -0.94
N ASP A 194 9.83 -17.16 -0.70
CA ASP A 194 9.46 -18.44 -0.06
C ASP A 194 10.17 -18.70 1.29
N ASN A 195 10.34 -17.65 2.10
CA ASN A 195 10.96 -17.75 3.42
C ASN A 195 9.91 -17.70 4.53
N LEU A 196 9.23 -18.83 4.73
CA LEU A 196 8.16 -18.98 5.72
C LEU A 196 8.66 -18.82 7.17
N ASP A 197 9.91 -19.18 7.46
CA ASP A 197 10.49 -19.04 8.82
C ASP A 197 10.65 -17.57 9.22
N LYS A 198 11.14 -16.73 8.30
CA LYS A 198 11.22 -15.29 8.52
C LYS A 198 9.83 -14.65 8.55
N LEU A 199 8.88 -15.17 7.77
CA LEU A 199 7.48 -14.75 7.82
C LEU A 199 6.85 -15.05 9.20
N LYS A 200 7.02 -16.26 9.75
CA LYS A 200 6.59 -16.59 11.13
C LYS A 200 7.16 -15.63 12.17
N LYS A 201 8.46 -15.34 12.06
CA LYS A 201 9.14 -14.39 12.97
C LYS A 201 8.57 -12.98 12.85
N ILE A 202 8.30 -12.47 11.65
CA ILE A 202 7.76 -11.12 11.49
C ILE A 202 6.32 -11.01 11.99
N THR A 203 5.50 -12.05 11.77
CA THR A 203 4.14 -12.14 12.33
C THR A 203 4.17 -12.07 13.86
N LYS A 204 5.11 -12.79 14.50
CA LYS A 204 5.28 -12.72 15.96
C LYS A 204 5.76 -11.35 16.45
N ILE A 205 6.64 -10.70 15.70
CA ILE A 205 7.08 -9.34 16.00
C ILE A 205 5.92 -8.36 15.88
N ALA A 206 5.05 -8.49 14.86
CA ALA A 206 3.85 -7.68 14.70
C ALA A 206 2.90 -7.83 15.90
N GLU A 207 2.74 -9.06 16.43
CA GLU A 207 1.98 -9.32 17.66
C GLU A 207 2.57 -8.57 18.87
N ILE A 208 3.90 -8.62 19.06
CA ILE A 208 4.59 -7.89 20.14
C ILE A 208 4.38 -6.37 20.00
N HIS A 209 4.39 -5.85 18.77
CA HIS A 209 4.14 -4.44 18.47
C HIS A 209 2.67 -4.05 18.49
N ARG A 210 1.73 -4.99 18.72
CA ARG A 210 0.27 -4.79 18.68
C ARG A 210 -0.23 -4.28 17.31
N ASP A 211 0.47 -4.63 16.23
CA ASP A 211 0.02 -4.36 14.87
C ASP A 211 -0.90 -5.50 14.42
N VAL A 212 -2.19 -5.35 14.74
CA VAL A 212 -3.22 -6.37 14.46
C VAL A 212 -3.37 -6.63 12.96
N SER A 213 -3.18 -5.60 12.12
CA SER A 213 -3.29 -5.73 10.66
C SER A 213 -2.15 -6.60 10.11
N ALA A 214 -0.91 -6.28 10.48
CA ALA A 214 0.25 -7.02 10.01
C ALA A 214 0.31 -8.45 10.58
N GLN A 215 -0.12 -8.64 11.84
CA GLN A 215 -0.28 -9.97 12.42
C GLN A 215 -1.28 -10.80 11.62
N TYR A 216 -2.47 -10.26 11.37
CA TYR A 216 -3.52 -10.96 10.63
C TYR A 216 -3.09 -11.32 9.21
N GLN A 217 -2.50 -10.38 8.47
CA GLN A 217 -1.95 -10.65 7.14
C GLN A 217 -0.85 -11.72 7.18
N GLY A 218 0.05 -11.67 8.15
CA GLY A 218 1.09 -12.67 8.33
C GLY A 218 0.53 -14.06 8.60
N SER A 219 -0.46 -14.17 9.48
CA SER A 219 -1.14 -15.44 9.79
C SER A 219 -1.95 -15.98 8.60
N LEU A 220 -2.59 -15.10 7.83
CA LEU A 220 -3.29 -15.46 6.59
C LEU A 220 -2.31 -16.07 5.57
N LEU A 221 -1.18 -15.41 5.35
CA LEU A 221 -0.15 -15.88 4.40
C LEU A 221 0.52 -17.18 4.85
N LEU A 222 0.58 -17.43 6.16
CA LEU A 222 1.13 -18.67 6.73
C LEU A 222 0.12 -19.82 6.73
N GLY A 223 -1.14 -19.58 6.35
CA GLY A 223 -2.19 -20.60 6.41
C GLY A 223 -2.56 -21.00 7.84
N ASP A 224 -2.32 -20.15 8.85
CA ASP A 224 -2.46 -20.55 10.26
C ASP A 224 -3.95 -20.62 10.66
N ILE A 225 -4.50 -21.84 10.65
CA ILE A 225 -5.89 -22.14 11.05
C ILE A 225 -6.12 -21.79 12.53
N TYR A 226 -5.10 -21.90 13.38
CA TYR A 226 -5.24 -21.64 14.82
C TYR A 226 -5.47 -20.15 15.11
N GLU A 227 -4.87 -19.26 14.32
CA GLU A 227 -5.12 -17.82 14.42
C GLU A 227 -6.57 -17.48 14.02
N HIS A 228 -7.12 -18.15 13.01
CA HIS A 228 -8.54 -17.99 12.67
C HIS A 228 -9.45 -18.47 13.80
N ALA A 229 -9.09 -19.55 14.51
CA ALA A 229 -9.82 -20.01 15.69
C ALA A 229 -9.76 -19.00 16.85
N LYS A 230 -8.63 -18.29 17.02
CA LYS A 230 -8.49 -17.20 18.00
C LYS A 230 -9.40 -16.02 17.66
N ILE A 231 -9.40 -15.56 16.41
CA ILE A 231 -10.26 -14.47 15.96
C ILE A 231 -11.74 -14.86 16.06
N LEU A 232 -12.08 -16.13 15.79
CA LEU A 232 -13.44 -16.66 15.98
C LEU A 232 -13.88 -16.56 17.46
N LYS A 233 -12.97 -16.85 18.40
CA LYS A 233 -13.25 -16.69 19.84
C LYS A 233 -13.50 -15.23 20.21
N GLU A 234 -12.73 -14.30 19.66
CA GLU A 234 -12.94 -12.86 19.84
C GLU A 234 -14.31 -12.41 19.26
N ALA A 235 -14.67 -12.88 18.06
CA ALA A 235 -15.98 -12.62 17.47
C ALA A 235 -17.14 -13.18 18.35
N GLY A 236 -16.94 -14.33 18.98
CA GLY A 236 -17.87 -14.89 19.96
C GLY A 236 -18.04 -13.99 21.19
N GLN A 237 -16.95 -13.42 21.71
CA GLN A 237 -17.00 -12.47 22.82
C GLN A 237 -17.75 -11.18 22.44
N LEU A 238 -17.51 -10.65 21.24
CA LEU A 238 -18.24 -9.49 20.70
C LEU A 238 -19.75 -9.78 20.57
N THR A 239 -20.10 -11.00 20.13
CA THR A 239 -21.49 -11.46 20.03
C THR A 239 -22.15 -11.53 21.41
N THR A 240 -21.45 -12.06 22.42
CA THR A 240 -21.93 -12.06 23.81
C THR A 240 -22.09 -10.63 24.36
N GLY A 241 -21.18 -9.73 24.00
CA GLY A 241 -21.22 -8.31 24.38
C GLY A 241 -22.25 -7.45 23.62
N GLY A 242 -22.99 -8.03 22.66
CA GLY A 242 -24.00 -7.32 21.87
C GLY A 242 -23.41 -6.38 20.80
N LYS A 243 -22.10 -6.42 20.55
CA LYS A 243 -21.41 -5.65 19.50
C LYS A 243 -21.53 -6.37 18.15
N ASN A 244 -22.78 -6.45 17.67
CA ASN A 244 -23.14 -7.28 16.52
C ASN A 244 -22.44 -6.87 15.22
N THR A 245 -22.25 -5.57 14.97
CA THR A 245 -21.60 -5.07 13.75
C THR A 245 -20.13 -5.46 13.69
N GLU A 246 -19.38 -5.19 14.76
CA GLU A 246 -17.96 -5.58 14.90
C GLU A 246 -17.79 -7.11 14.78
N ALA A 247 -18.71 -7.88 15.37
CA ALA A 247 -18.69 -9.35 15.26
C ALA A 247 -18.90 -9.83 13.82
N ILE A 248 -19.86 -9.24 13.09
CA ILE A 248 -20.13 -9.59 11.69
C ILE A 248 -18.92 -9.31 10.81
N GLU A 249 -18.30 -8.14 10.95
CA GLU A 249 -17.11 -7.76 10.18
C GLU A 249 -16.00 -8.79 10.38
N LYS A 250 -15.67 -9.13 11.64
CA LYS A 250 -14.65 -10.14 11.95
C LYS A 250 -14.96 -11.53 11.39
N LEU A 251 -16.23 -11.96 11.43
CA LEU A 251 -16.62 -13.25 10.86
C LEU A 251 -16.57 -13.26 9.33
N GLN A 252 -16.87 -12.14 8.68
CA GLN A 252 -16.75 -11.99 7.22
C GLN A 252 -15.28 -12.02 6.78
N ASP A 253 -14.40 -11.34 7.53
CA ASP A 253 -12.95 -11.37 7.31
C ASP A 253 -12.42 -12.82 7.37
N ILE A 254 -12.80 -13.59 8.40
CA ILE A 254 -12.46 -15.01 8.51
C ILE A 254 -12.98 -15.79 7.29
N LEU A 255 -14.25 -15.62 6.92
CA LEU A 255 -14.87 -16.39 5.83
C LEU A 255 -14.16 -16.16 4.48
N LEU A 256 -13.76 -14.91 4.19
CA LEU A 256 -12.98 -14.59 3.00
C LEU A 256 -11.56 -15.16 3.09
N SER A 257 -10.91 -15.02 4.24
CA SER A 257 -9.57 -15.56 4.47
C SER A 257 -9.46 -17.06 4.32
N VAL A 258 -10.45 -17.81 4.79
CA VAL A 258 -10.44 -19.29 4.71
C VAL A 258 -10.35 -19.77 3.26
N SER A 259 -10.93 -19.03 2.31
CA SER A 259 -10.86 -19.35 0.87
C SER A 259 -9.46 -19.20 0.27
N LEU A 260 -8.56 -18.49 0.96
CA LEU A 260 -7.19 -18.21 0.55
C LEU A 260 -6.15 -19.05 1.32
N LEU A 261 -6.59 -19.93 2.22
CA LEU A 261 -5.70 -20.79 2.99
C LEU A 261 -5.01 -21.82 2.09
N VAL A 262 -3.71 -21.95 2.27
CA VAL A 262 -2.94 -23.10 1.79
C VAL A 262 -2.89 -24.09 2.95
N VAL A 263 -3.39 -25.30 2.74
CA VAL A 263 -3.50 -26.35 3.77
C VAL A 263 -2.78 -27.61 3.31
N ASP A 264 -2.08 -28.27 4.22
CA ASP A 264 -1.22 -29.41 3.90
C ASP A 264 -1.93 -30.76 4.07
N THR A 265 -2.89 -30.85 5.01
CA THR A 265 -3.54 -32.12 5.35
C THR A 265 -5.04 -32.14 5.03
N ARG A 266 -5.59 -33.34 4.85
CA ARG A 266 -7.04 -33.53 4.70
C ARG A 266 -7.81 -33.11 5.97
N GLN A 267 -7.18 -33.20 7.13
CA GLN A 267 -7.77 -32.77 8.40
C GLN A 267 -7.96 -31.24 8.41
N ASP A 268 -6.96 -30.50 7.95
CA ASP A 268 -7.01 -29.04 7.82
C ASP A 268 -8.13 -28.58 6.87
N ILE A 269 -8.39 -29.32 5.79
CA ILE A 269 -9.52 -29.06 4.88
C ILE A 269 -10.85 -29.19 5.61
N ILE A 270 -11.02 -30.24 6.43
CA ILE A 270 -12.25 -30.46 7.20
C ILE A 270 -12.44 -29.33 8.23
N GLU A 271 -11.37 -28.93 8.92
CA GLU A 271 -11.40 -27.84 9.88
C GLU A 271 -11.73 -26.49 9.21
N ALA A 272 -11.15 -26.20 8.05
CA ALA A 272 -11.49 -25.03 7.24
C ALA A 272 -12.97 -25.03 6.81
N GLN A 273 -13.50 -26.18 6.38
CA GLN A 273 -14.92 -26.31 6.04
C GLN A 273 -15.84 -26.09 7.25
N GLN A 274 -15.47 -26.63 8.41
CA GLN A 274 -16.18 -26.39 9.67
C GLN A 274 -16.15 -24.90 10.05
N LEU A 275 -15.01 -24.23 9.85
CA LEU A 275 -14.87 -22.81 10.13
C LEU A 275 -15.78 -21.95 9.22
N ILE A 276 -15.86 -22.26 7.93
CA ILE A 276 -16.81 -21.61 7.00
C ILE A 276 -18.24 -21.81 7.50
N GLN A 277 -18.58 -23.04 7.88
CA GLN A 277 -19.91 -23.38 8.38
C GLN A 277 -20.25 -22.57 9.63
N ILE A 278 -19.36 -22.50 10.62
CA ILE A 278 -19.55 -21.69 11.83
C ILE A 278 -19.71 -20.21 11.49
N CYS A 279 -18.83 -19.65 10.66
CA CYS A 279 -18.91 -18.23 10.29
C CYS A 279 -20.24 -17.91 9.59
N ARG A 280 -20.69 -18.78 8.69
CA ARG A 280 -21.97 -18.64 8.00
C ARG A 280 -23.15 -18.61 8.98
N GLU A 281 -23.22 -19.58 9.90
CA GLU A 281 -24.30 -19.68 10.89
C GLU A 281 -24.35 -18.42 11.78
N TYR A 282 -23.19 -17.96 12.26
CA TYR A 282 -23.11 -16.74 13.08
C TYR A 282 -23.48 -15.48 12.28
N ILE A 283 -22.93 -15.28 11.08
CA ILE A 283 -23.19 -14.07 10.28
C ILE A 283 -24.69 -13.95 9.99
N LEU A 284 -25.32 -15.03 9.53
CA LEU A 284 -26.75 -15.03 9.20
C LEU A 284 -27.61 -14.79 10.44
N GLY A 285 -27.33 -15.49 11.53
CA GLY A 285 -28.07 -15.35 12.78
C GLY A 285 -27.94 -13.95 13.40
N VAL A 286 -26.72 -13.41 13.50
CA VAL A 286 -26.46 -12.08 14.07
C VAL A 286 -27.04 -10.97 13.20
N LYS A 287 -26.99 -11.11 11.86
CA LYS A 287 -27.66 -10.17 10.93
C LYS A 287 -29.18 -10.20 11.10
N MET A 288 -29.77 -11.39 11.22
CA MET A 288 -31.20 -11.55 11.46
C MET A 288 -31.62 -10.91 12.78
N GLU A 289 -30.89 -11.16 13.86
CA GLU A 289 -31.19 -10.60 15.18
C GLU A 289 -31.07 -9.07 15.18
N SER A 290 -30.10 -8.53 14.45
CA SER A 290 -29.95 -7.08 14.26
C SER A 290 -31.12 -6.49 13.46
N GLY A 291 -31.55 -7.18 12.39
CA GLY A 291 -32.76 -6.82 11.63
C GLY A 291 -34.04 -6.86 12.47
N ARG A 292 -34.19 -7.89 13.31
CA ARG A 292 -35.33 -8.06 14.23
C ARG A 292 -35.38 -6.93 15.27
N LYS A 293 -34.23 -6.51 15.81
CA LYS A 293 -34.16 -5.41 16.77
C LYS A 293 -34.60 -4.08 16.17
N ASN A 294 -34.29 -3.86 14.89
CA ASN A 294 -34.62 -2.64 14.15
C ASN A 294 -36.02 -2.66 13.52
N ALA A 295 -36.70 -3.81 13.52
CA ALA A 295 -38.05 -3.93 12.97
C ALA A 295 -39.09 -3.19 13.85
N PRO A 296 -40.13 -2.59 13.23
CA PRO A 296 -41.23 -1.96 13.96
C PRO A 296 -42.03 -3.01 14.75
N LYS A 297 -42.76 -2.57 15.79
CA LYS A 297 -43.49 -3.43 16.75
C LYS A 297 -44.88 -2.88 17.10
N ALA A 298 -45.38 -1.94 16.30
CA ALA A 298 -46.60 -1.21 16.57
C ALA A 298 -47.84 -2.05 16.27
N THR A 299 -47.81 -2.82 15.17
CA THR A 299 -48.94 -3.66 14.76
C THR A 299 -48.78 -5.11 15.21
N LEU A 300 -49.90 -5.82 15.31
CA LEU A 300 -49.88 -7.25 15.64
C LEU A 300 -49.09 -8.06 14.58
N ALA A 301 -49.23 -7.73 13.30
CA ALA A 301 -48.49 -8.39 12.22
C ALA A 301 -46.97 -8.21 12.36
N GLU A 302 -46.53 -7.01 12.75
CA GLU A 302 -45.13 -6.72 13.05
C GLU A 302 -44.63 -7.50 14.28
N GLN A 303 -45.43 -7.59 15.34
CA GLN A 303 -45.10 -8.37 16.53
C GLN A 303 -44.96 -9.87 16.23
N LYS A 304 -45.86 -10.40 15.37
CA LYS A 304 -45.77 -11.77 14.85
C LYS A 304 -44.45 -11.98 14.09
N ARG A 305 -44.11 -11.07 13.17
CA ARG A 305 -42.87 -11.15 12.40
C ARG A 305 -41.62 -11.13 13.26
N VAL A 306 -41.60 -10.30 14.31
CA VAL A 306 -40.51 -10.26 15.29
C VAL A 306 -40.38 -11.57 16.07
N CYS A 307 -41.50 -12.22 16.41
CA CYS A 307 -41.48 -13.53 17.06
C CYS A 307 -41.00 -14.64 16.10
N GLU A 308 -41.48 -14.65 14.85
CA GLU A 308 -40.99 -15.57 13.81
C GLU A 308 -39.47 -15.50 13.64
N MET A 309 -38.92 -14.30 13.47
CA MET A 309 -37.47 -14.11 13.35
C MET A 309 -36.71 -14.58 14.58
N ALA A 310 -37.26 -14.37 15.78
CA ALA A 310 -36.65 -14.87 17.01
C ALA A 310 -36.66 -16.40 17.07
N ALA A 311 -37.75 -17.05 16.65
CA ALA A 311 -37.83 -18.51 16.59
C ALA A 311 -36.89 -19.09 15.54
N TYR A 312 -36.83 -18.51 14.34
CA TYR A 312 -35.87 -18.90 13.31
C TYR A 312 -34.43 -18.82 13.81
N PHE A 313 -34.10 -17.80 14.59
CA PHE A 313 -32.76 -17.66 15.14
C PHE A 313 -32.37 -18.81 16.09
N THR A 314 -33.34 -19.44 16.76
CA THR A 314 -33.09 -20.59 17.66
C THR A 314 -32.63 -21.87 16.95
N HIS A 315 -32.75 -21.93 15.61
CA HIS A 315 -32.34 -23.08 14.80
C HIS A 315 -30.93 -22.94 14.22
N TYR A 316 -30.25 -21.81 14.41
CA TYR A 316 -28.85 -21.66 14.00
C TYR A 316 -27.93 -22.46 14.91
N ASN A 317 -26.95 -23.13 14.30
CA ASN A 317 -25.98 -23.94 15.03
C ASN A 317 -24.85 -23.07 15.61
N LEU A 318 -25.15 -22.39 16.72
CA LEU A 318 -24.22 -21.55 17.45
C LEU A 318 -23.61 -22.30 18.65
N GLN A 319 -22.57 -21.73 19.26
CA GLN A 319 -22.08 -22.24 20.55
C GLN A 319 -23.19 -22.18 21.62
N PRO A 320 -23.21 -23.14 22.59
CA PRO A 320 -24.28 -23.26 23.58
C PRO A 320 -24.60 -21.97 24.33
N VAL A 321 -23.58 -21.17 24.67
CA VAL A 321 -23.75 -19.87 25.36
C VAL A 321 -24.64 -18.92 24.56
N HIS A 322 -24.46 -18.85 23.23
CA HIS A 322 -25.27 -18.01 22.37
C HIS A 322 -26.64 -18.63 22.10
N GLN A 323 -26.75 -19.94 21.94
CA GLN A 323 -28.04 -20.63 21.81
C GLN A 323 -28.95 -20.33 23.01
N ILE A 324 -28.41 -20.36 24.23
CA ILE A 324 -29.16 -20.00 25.45
C ILE A 324 -29.68 -18.55 25.37
N LEU A 325 -28.88 -17.59 24.87
CA LEU A 325 -29.31 -16.19 24.71
C LEU A 325 -30.43 -16.05 23.67
N THR A 326 -30.32 -16.76 22.53
CA THR A 326 -31.35 -16.74 21.48
C THR A 326 -32.67 -17.33 21.97
N LEU A 327 -32.63 -18.50 22.61
CA LEU A 327 -33.81 -19.17 23.17
C LEU A 327 -34.45 -18.34 24.28
N ARG A 328 -33.65 -17.72 25.15
CA ARG A 328 -34.19 -16.83 26.21
C ARG A 328 -34.95 -15.65 25.60
N THR A 329 -34.43 -15.10 24.51
CA THR A 329 -35.09 -14.01 23.78
C THR A 329 -36.39 -14.47 23.14
N ALA A 330 -36.39 -15.64 22.49
CA ALA A 330 -37.58 -16.22 21.88
C ALA A 330 -38.67 -16.55 22.93
N VAL A 331 -38.33 -17.22 24.03
CA VAL A 331 -39.26 -17.52 25.14
C VAL A 331 -39.95 -16.25 25.66
N ASN A 332 -39.20 -15.17 25.88
CA ASN A 332 -39.78 -13.91 26.37
C ASN A 332 -40.72 -13.23 25.35
N LEU A 333 -40.43 -13.34 24.06
CA LEU A 333 -41.27 -12.75 23.01
C LEU A 333 -42.56 -13.56 22.80
N PHE A 334 -42.45 -14.88 22.70
CA PHE A 334 -43.60 -15.76 22.53
C PHE A 334 -44.53 -15.75 23.74
N PHE A 335 -43.98 -15.65 24.96
CA PHE A 335 -44.79 -15.52 26.16
C PHE A 335 -45.60 -14.21 26.19
N LYS A 336 -45.01 -13.10 25.72
CA LYS A 336 -45.71 -11.81 25.59
C LYS A 336 -46.79 -11.84 24.51
N LEU A 337 -46.56 -12.60 23.44
CA LEU A 337 -47.53 -12.84 22.37
C LEU A 337 -48.60 -13.88 22.76
N LYS A 338 -48.53 -14.42 23.99
CA LYS A 338 -49.45 -15.45 24.53
C LYS A 338 -49.49 -16.73 23.70
N ASN A 339 -48.40 -17.04 23.01
CA ASN A 339 -48.20 -18.32 22.34
C ASN A 339 -47.57 -19.33 23.31
N TYR A 340 -48.37 -19.86 24.23
CA TYR A 340 -47.89 -20.65 25.36
C TYR A 340 -47.42 -22.06 24.98
N LYS A 341 -48.04 -22.70 23.98
CA LYS A 341 -47.63 -24.04 23.52
C LYS A 341 -46.23 -23.98 22.91
N THR A 342 -46.00 -23.03 22.01
CA THR A 342 -44.67 -22.84 21.40
C THR A 342 -43.64 -22.35 22.44
N THR A 343 -44.05 -21.46 23.35
CA THR A 343 -43.17 -21.00 24.46
C THR A 343 -42.70 -22.17 25.32
N ALA A 344 -43.59 -23.10 25.68
CA ALA A 344 -43.25 -24.26 26.50
C ALA A 344 -42.19 -25.14 25.84
N SER A 345 -42.28 -25.36 24.52
CA SER A 345 -41.28 -26.14 23.78
C SER A 345 -39.90 -25.47 23.80
N LEU A 346 -39.84 -24.17 23.47
CA LEU A 346 -38.60 -23.39 23.50
C LEU A 346 -37.99 -23.33 24.92
N ALA A 347 -38.83 -23.25 25.94
CA ALA A 347 -38.41 -23.23 27.35
C ALA A 347 -37.80 -24.57 27.78
N ARG A 348 -38.34 -25.71 27.33
CA ARG A 348 -37.76 -27.04 27.60
C ARG A 348 -36.39 -27.19 26.94
N ARG A 349 -36.26 -26.83 25.66
CA ARG A 349 -34.97 -26.80 24.94
C ARG A 349 -33.92 -25.93 25.64
N LEU A 350 -34.33 -24.77 26.16
CA LEU A 350 -33.43 -23.90 26.93
C LEU A 350 -32.95 -24.56 28.24
N LEU A 351 -33.80 -25.30 28.93
CA LEU A 351 -33.45 -25.99 30.17
C LEU A 351 -32.50 -27.17 29.90
N GLU A 352 -32.67 -27.88 28.79
CA GLU A 352 -31.80 -28.98 28.35
C GLU A 352 -30.37 -28.53 28.06
N LEU A 353 -30.17 -27.34 27.50
CA LEU A 353 -28.84 -26.78 27.19
C LEU A 353 -28.03 -26.40 28.45
N GLY A 354 -28.63 -26.37 29.63
CA GLY A 354 -27.96 -26.00 30.88
C GLY A 354 -27.67 -24.51 30.99
N SER A 355 -28.64 -23.74 31.51
CA SER A 355 -28.49 -22.31 31.78
C SER A 355 -28.12 -22.01 33.25
N ARG A 356 -27.61 -20.80 33.52
CA ARG A 356 -27.32 -20.35 34.90
C ARG A 356 -28.58 -20.48 35.79
N ALA A 357 -28.38 -20.77 37.07
CA ALA A 357 -29.47 -21.07 38.02
C ALA A 357 -30.61 -20.03 38.01
N GLU A 358 -30.28 -18.74 37.96
CA GLU A 358 -31.27 -17.65 37.88
C GLU A 358 -32.14 -17.72 36.62
N VAL A 359 -31.52 -17.96 35.46
CA VAL A 359 -32.23 -18.07 34.17
C VAL A 359 -33.09 -19.33 34.18
N ALA A 360 -32.56 -20.45 34.66
CA ALA A 360 -33.31 -21.70 34.77
C ALA A 360 -34.54 -21.57 35.69
N GLN A 361 -34.41 -20.88 36.83
CA GLN A 361 -35.54 -20.60 37.72
C GLN A 361 -36.61 -19.72 37.04
N GLN A 362 -36.19 -18.67 36.34
CA GLN A 362 -37.10 -17.81 35.58
C GLN A 362 -37.85 -18.61 34.50
N VAL A 363 -37.15 -19.42 33.72
CA VAL A 363 -37.76 -20.22 32.64
C VAL A 363 -38.69 -21.30 33.19
N ARG A 364 -38.35 -21.95 34.31
CA ARG A 364 -39.26 -22.91 34.97
C ARG A 364 -40.58 -22.26 35.41
N LYS A 365 -40.55 -21.03 35.92
CA LYS A 365 -41.77 -20.28 36.28
C LYS A 365 -42.63 -19.98 35.04
N ILE A 366 -41.99 -19.57 33.94
CA ILE A 366 -42.67 -19.33 32.66
C ILE A 366 -43.29 -20.64 32.14
N LEU A 367 -42.55 -21.75 32.19
CA LEU A 367 -43.03 -23.07 31.76
C LEU A 367 -44.25 -23.53 32.55
N GLN A 368 -44.22 -23.40 33.89
CA GLN A 368 -45.38 -23.69 34.74
C GLN A 368 -46.62 -22.85 34.39
N ALA A 369 -46.43 -21.58 33.99
CA ALA A 369 -47.53 -20.75 33.52
C ALA A 369 -48.06 -21.19 32.15
N CYS A 370 -47.18 -21.63 31.26
CA CYS A 370 -47.55 -22.15 29.93
C CYS A 370 -48.29 -23.49 30.03
N ASP A 371 -47.86 -24.39 30.92
CA ASP A 371 -48.48 -25.71 31.09
C ASP A 371 -49.92 -25.62 31.64
N LYS A 372 -50.29 -24.52 32.31
CA LYS A 372 -51.68 -24.27 32.75
C LYS A 372 -52.63 -23.92 31.60
N ASN A 373 -52.12 -23.37 30.50
CA ASN A 373 -52.92 -23.02 29.32
C ASN A 373 -52.10 -23.24 28.03
N PRO A 374 -51.94 -24.49 27.57
CA PRO A 374 -51.03 -24.85 26.48
C PRO A 374 -51.66 -24.58 25.09
N VAL A 375 -52.11 -23.35 24.85
CA VAL A 375 -52.71 -22.91 23.59
C VAL A 375 -51.91 -21.74 23.02
N ASP A 376 -51.77 -21.71 21.70
CA ASP A 376 -51.19 -20.56 20.99
C ASP A 376 -52.31 -19.63 20.50
N GLU A 377 -52.29 -18.36 20.89
CA GLU A 377 -53.31 -17.37 20.51
C GLU A 377 -53.20 -16.95 19.04
N HIS A 378 -52.00 -17.06 18.46
CA HIS A 378 -51.72 -16.59 17.11
C HIS A 378 -50.95 -17.60 16.27
N GLN A 379 -51.48 -17.91 15.08
CA GLN A 379 -50.74 -18.64 14.06
C GLN A 379 -49.56 -17.79 13.54
N LEU A 380 -48.38 -18.41 13.47
CA LEU A 380 -47.13 -17.85 12.96
C LEU A 380 -46.61 -18.73 11.81
N LEU A 381 -45.75 -18.17 10.95
CA LEU A 381 -45.03 -18.91 9.92
C LEU A 381 -43.83 -19.66 10.50
N TYR A 382 -44.05 -20.45 11.54
CA TYR A 382 -42.99 -21.20 12.21
C TYR A 382 -43.51 -22.59 12.58
N ASP A 383 -42.78 -23.61 12.14
CA ASP A 383 -43.00 -24.99 12.52
C ASP A 383 -41.69 -25.54 13.08
N GLU A 384 -41.75 -26.05 14.30
CA GLU A 384 -40.59 -26.60 15.00
C GLU A 384 -40.21 -28.01 14.52
N GLN A 385 -41.19 -28.76 14.02
CA GLN A 385 -40.99 -30.17 13.66
C GLN A 385 -40.51 -30.35 12.22
N ASN A 386 -40.65 -29.31 11.39
CA ASN A 386 -40.30 -29.35 9.98
C ASN A 386 -38.96 -28.64 9.72
N PRO A 387 -37.90 -29.36 9.31
CA PRO A 387 -36.62 -28.75 8.96
C PRO A 387 -36.77 -27.68 7.86
N PHE A 388 -36.12 -26.54 8.04
CA PHE A 388 -36.14 -25.46 7.07
C PHE A 388 -34.77 -24.82 6.89
N SER A 389 -34.57 -24.22 5.73
CA SER A 389 -33.46 -23.31 5.45
C SER A 389 -33.99 -21.87 5.38
N LEU A 390 -33.22 -20.89 5.84
CA LEU A 390 -33.67 -19.49 5.83
C LEU A 390 -33.07 -18.76 4.63
N CYS A 391 -33.90 -17.96 3.95
CA CYS A 391 -33.38 -17.03 2.97
C CYS A 391 -32.59 -15.92 3.69
N ALA A 392 -31.31 -15.76 3.32
CA ALA A 392 -30.39 -14.82 3.96
C ALA A 392 -30.76 -13.33 3.77
N SER A 393 -31.63 -13.00 2.79
CA SER A 393 -32.05 -11.63 2.51
C SER A 393 -33.42 -11.30 3.09
N THR A 394 -34.41 -12.16 2.88
CA THR A 394 -35.81 -11.92 3.31
C THR A 394 -36.13 -12.50 4.68
N TYR A 395 -35.26 -13.37 5.22
CA TYR A 395 -35.47 -14.10 6.47
C TYR A 395 -36.78 -14.90 6.48
N THR A 396 -37.15 -15.45 5.32
CA THR A 396 -38.32 -16.32 5.18
C THR A 396 -37.88 -17.78 5.16
N PRO A 397 -38.57 -18.68 5.87
CA PRO A 397 -38.26 -20.09 5.84
C PRO A 397 -38.56 -20.65 4.45
N ARG A 398 -37.64 -21.45 3.93
CA ARG A 398 -37.80 -22.32 2.77
C ARG A 398 -37.77 -23.73 3.30
N HIS A 399 -38.95 -24.33 3.38
CA HIS A 399 -39.09 -25.74 3.72
C HIS A 399 -38.45 -26.56 2.61
N LEU A 400 -37.65 -27.55 3.01
CA LEU A 400 -37.15 -28.53 2.06
C LEU A 400 -38.38 -29.30 1.57
N LEU A 401 -38.69 -29.20 0.28
CA LEU A 401 -39.68 -30.09 -0.33
C LEU A 401 -39.14 -31.51 -0.16
N ALA A 402 -39.91 -32.36 0.54
CA ALA A 402 -39.58 -33.76 0.76
C ALA A 402 -39.47 -34.52 -0.56
#